data_AF-A0A7V4GDM6-F1
#
_entry.id   AF-A0A7V4GDM6-F1
#
_cell.length_a   1.000
_cell.length_b   1.000
_cell.length_c   1.000
_cell.angle_alpha   90.00
_cell.angle_beta   90.00
_cell.angle_gamma   90.00
#
_symmetry.space_group_name_H-M   'P 1'
#
loop_
_entity.id
_entity.type
_entity.pdbx_description
1 polymer ?
#
loop_
_entity_poly.entity_id
_entity_poly.type
_entity_poly.pdbx_seq_one_letter_code
_entity_poly.pdbx_strand_id
1 'polypeptide(L)'
;MRLGPFVRVWCCLGLVACAQPPDEEADGGAEDGGWEDQADLPPDLPADRPPDGVPDEAGRDLPFDIPAADVLIYAHSRDTLYTFSAATLTVAEIGVFRLSDGTAAPSMLDLAVNEAGEVYTASETRLFRCDPATAAVSPVGDFGLAAGEALYALTFLPAGVLRSDRETMIGATNAGAYYEVDPATAATTHLGQYPDGWLSSGDIVSIVGLGTYATLKRYDHPDSDMLAEMTFRGDGSVAARVIGPITDGATGFRQLFGLGYWGRSLYGFSNSGQLVEIDRDTAEGTLVTAATGADQFWGAGVTTVAPVIF
;
A
#
# COMPACT_ATOMS: atom_id res chain seq x y z
N MET A 1 44.09 1.11 -39.50
CA MET A 1 43.66 -0.20 -38.95
C MET A 1 44.54 -0.55 -37.76
N ARG A 2 44.02 -0.37 -36.54
CA ARG A 2 44.55 -0.94 -35.29
C ARG A 2 43.34 -1.29 -34.44
N LEU A 3 43.10 -2.59 -34.25
CA LEU A 3 42.07 -3.15 -33.37
C LEU A 3 42.67 -3.24 -31.96
N GLY A 4 42.03 -2.60 -30.99
CA GLY A 4 42.33 -2.75 -29.56
C GLY A 4 41.60 -3.96 -28.95
N PRO A 5 42.07 -4.51 -27.82
CA PRO A 5 41.60 -5.78 -27.30
C PRO A 5 40.27 -5.65 -26.54
N PHE A 6 39.40 -6.64 -26.77
CA PHE A 6 38.20 -6.92 -25.99
C PHE A 6 38.58 -7.44 -24.60
N VAL A 7 38.11 -6.77 -23.55
CA VAL A 7 38.10 -7.30 -22.18
C VAL A 7 36.81 -8.10 -22.01
N ARG A 8 36.94 -9.42 -21.86
CA ARG A 8 35.85 -10.31 -21.43
C ARG A 8 35.85 -10.37 -19.91
N VAL A 9 34.80 -9.85 -19.28
CA VAL A 9 34.54 -10.06 -17.85
C VAL A 9 33.92 -11.45 -17.69
N TRP A 10 34.64 -12.33 -16.99
CA TRP A 10 34.14 -13.60 -16.50
C TRP A 10 33.32 -13.34 -15.25
N CYS A 11 32.02 -13.68 -15.28
CA CYS A 11 31.18 -13.71 -14.09
C CYS A 11 31.27 -15.12 -13.49
N CYS A 12 31.90 -15.24 -12.32
CA CYS A 12 31.94 -16.49 -11.57
C CYS A 12 30.58 -16.70 -10.88
N LEU A 13 29.81 -17.68 -11.35
CA LEU A 13 28.66 -18.23 -10.65
C LEU A 13 29.18 -19.10 -9.48
N GLY A 14 29.02 -18.64 -8.25
CA GLY A 14 29.23 -19.46 -7.06
C GLY A 14 27.97 -20.27 -6.76
N LEU A 15 27.99 -21.58 -7.06
CA LEU A 15 27.03 -22.52 -6.50
C LEU A 15 27.32 -22.70 -5.00
N VAL A 16 26.39 -22.30 -4.16
CA VAL A 16 26.35 -22.71 -2.74
C VAL A 16 25.50 -23.97 -2.66
N ALA A 17 26.16 -25.10 -2.38
CA ALA A 17 25.50 -26.35 -2.05
C ALA A 17 25.07 -26.32 -0.57
N CYS A 18 23.77 -26.35 -0.30
CA CYS A 18 23.24 -26.57 1.04
C CYS A 18 23.33 -28.07 1.36
N ALA A 19 24.14 -28.41 2.36
CA ALA A 19 24.16 -29.73 2.98
C ALA A 19 22.96 -29.85 3.93
N GLN A 20 22.19 -30.94 3.78
CA GLN A 20 21.12 -31.30 4.72
C GLN A 20 21.73 -31.90 6.01
N PRO A 21 21.28 -31.51 7.21
CA PRO A 21 21.55 -32.26 8.42
C PRO A 21 20.65 -33.51 8.50
N PRO A 22 21.12 -34.59 9.16
CA PRO A 22 20.43 -35.88 9.24
C PRO A 22 19.22 -35.84 10.18
N ASP A 23 18.26 -36.70 9.84
CA ASP A 23 17.06 -37.02 10.60
C ASP A 23 17.40 -37.55 12.00
N GLU A 24 16.89 -36.90 13.04
CA GLU A 24 16.94 -37.38 14.41
C GLU A 24 15.51 -37.79 14.83
N GLU A 25 15.25 -39.11 14.76
CA GLU A 25 14.12 -39.74 15.43
C GLU A 25 14.28 -39.62 16.95
N ALA A 26 13.28 -39.07 17.62
CA ALA A 26 13.12 -39.20 19.06
C ALA A 26 11.71 -39.71 19.37
N ASP A 27 11.71 -40.94 19.85
CA ASP A 27 10.63 -41.75 20.39
C ASP A 27 10.20 -41.27 21.79
N GLY A 28 8.93 -41.53 22.13
CA GLY A 28 8.49 -41.78 23.51
C GLY A 28 7.99 -40.58 24.33
N GLY A 29 6.73 -40.68 24.79
CA GLY A 29 6.28 -39.96 25.98
C GLY A 29 4.79 -39.63 26.01
N ALA A 30 3.95 -40.66 26.13
CA ALA A 30 2.57 -40.49 26.60
C ALA A 30 2.59 -40.28 28.12
N GLU A 31 2.14 -39.12 28.60
CA GLU A 31 1.68 -38.94 29.97
C GLU A 31 0.35 -38.16 30.00
N ASP A 32 -0.65 -38.93 30.36
CA ASP A 32 -1.91 -38.65 31.00
C ASP A 32 -1.77 -37.75 32.24
N GLY A 33 -2.58 -36.67 32.31
CA GLY A 33 -2.63 -35.84 33.51
C GLY A 33 -3.76 -34.81 33.52
N GLY A 34 -4.87 -35.18 34.15
CA GLY A 34 -5.60 -34.29 35.08
C GLY A 34 -6.43 -33.16 34.48
N TRP A 35 -7.69 -33.46 34.14
CA TRP A 35 -8.76 -32.47 34.08
C TRP A 35 -9.43 -32.43 35.46
N GLU A 36 -9.07 -31.47 36.30
CA GLU A 36 -9.84 -31.09 37.49
C GLU A 36 -9.22 -29.80 38.08
N ASP A 37 -9.84 -28.65 37.80
CA ASP A 37 -10.18 -27.71 38.87
C ASP A 37 -11.23 -26.70 38.38
N GLN A 38 -12.47 -26.99 38.76
CA GLN A 38 -13.59 -26.06 38.80
C GLN A 38 -13.62 -25.42 40.20
N ALA A 39 -13.30 -24.13 40.27
CA ALA A 39 -13.64 -23.21 41.36
C ALA A 39 -13.24 -21.80 40.89
N ASP A 40 -13.98 -20.70 40.98
CA ASP A 40 -15.24 -20.36 41.60
C ASP A 40 -15.81 -19.21 40.75
N LEU A 41 -17.02 -19.33 40.19
CA LEU A 41 -17.73 -18.19 39.63
C LEU A 41 -18.67 -17.63 40.70
N PRO A 42 -18.56 -16.34 41.08
CA PRO A 42 -19.46 -15.75 42.05
C PRO A 42 -20.90 -15.65 41.48
N PRO A 43 -21.92 -15.70 42.37
CA PRO A 43 -23.32 -15.70 41.96
C PRO A 43 -23.78 -14.30 41.52
N ASP A 44 -24.62 -14.29 40.48
CA ASP A 44 -25.66 -13.31 40.20
C ASP A 44 -25.28 -11.82 40.31
N LEU A 45 -24.73 -11.28 39.23
CA LEU A 45 -24.86 -9.85 38.94
C LEU A 45 -26.25 -9.61 38.32
N PRO A 46 -27.07 -8.68 38.86
CA PRO A 46 -28.31 -8.29 38.22
C PRO A 46 -28.02 -7.70 36.84
N ALA A 47 -28.85 -8.05 35.86
CA ALA A 47 -28.86 -7.43 34.55
C ALA A 47 -29.16 -5.93 34.70
N ASP A 48 -28.12 -5.12 34.80
CA ASP A 48 -28.20 -3.67 34.63
C ASP A 48 -28.54 -3.38 33.17
N ARG A 49 -29.84 -3.34 32.93
CA ARG A 49 -30.44 -2.70 31.76
C ARG A 49 -29.97 -1.24 31.78
N PRO A 50 -29.22 -0.75 30.77
CA PRO A 50 -28.87 0.65 30.72
C PRO A 50 -30.18 1.47 30.70
N PRO A 51 -30.23 2.61 31.40
CA PRO A 51 -31.40 3.46 31.40
C PRO A 51 -31.72 3.88 29.96
N ASP A 52 -32.94 3.58 29.53
CA ASP A 52 -33.55 4.14 28.32
C ASP A 52 -33.42 5.67 28.38
N GLY A 53 -32.54 6.25 27.57
CA GLY A 53 -32.37 7.71 27.57
C GLY A 53 -31.03 8.28 27.12
N VAL A 54 -30.08 7.49 26.59
CA VAL A 54 -29.02 8.11 25.78
C VAL A 54 -29.66 8.48 24.44
N PRO A 55 -29.69 9.76 24.04
CA PRO A 55 -30.13 10.13 22.71
C PRO A 55 -29.27 9.35 21.72
N ASP A 56 -29.94 8.66 20.81
CA ASP A 56 -29.33 8.06 19.64
C ASP A 56 -28.45 9.14 18.97
N GLU A 57 -27.13 9.04 19.06
CA GLU A 57 -26.21 9.86 18.24
C GLU A 57 -26.24 9.39 16.77
N ALA A 58 -27.39 8.90 16.30
CA ALA A 58 -27.77 8.81 14.91
C ALA A 58 -27.99 10.23 14.38
N GLY A 59 -26.90 10.92 14.04
CA GLY A 59 -27.01 12.25 13.44
C GLY A 59 -25.82 13.17 13.65
N ARG A 60 -24.59 12.65 13.79
CA ARG A 60 -23.46 13.47 13.33
C ARG A 60 -23.54 13.53 11.81
N ASP A 61 -24.17 14.59 11.32
CA ASP A 61 -24.00 15.10 9.96
C ASP A 61 -22.49 15.30 9.75
N LEU A 62 -21.81 14.25 9.28
CA LEU A 62 -20.48 14.41 8.71
C LEU A 62 -20.66 15.29 7.48
N PRO A 63 -19.89 16.38 7.33
CA PRO A 63 -20.11 17.38 6.28
C PRO A 63 -19.72 16.90 4.86
N PHE A 64 -19.78 15.60 4.59
CA PHE A 64 -19.33 15.00 3.35
C PHE A 64 -20.45 14.23 2.67
N ASP A 65 -21.39 14.99 2.09
CA ASP A 65 -22.26 14.54 1.00
C ASP A 65 -21.38 14.44 -0.29
N ILE A 66 -20.33 13.62 -0.26
CA ILE A 66 -19.58 13.24 -1.46
C ILE A 66 -20.23 11.94 -1.96
N PRO A 67 -21.00 11.97 -3.07
CA PRO A 67 -21.48 10.76 -3.70
C PRO A 67 -20.35 9.72 -3.84
N ALA A 68 -20.65 8.45 -3.60
CA ALA A 68 -19.69 7.36 -3.84
C ALA A 68 -19.06 7.38 -5.25
N ALA A 69 -19.74 8.02 -6.20
CA ALA A 69 -19.29 8.25 -7.57
C ALA A 69 -18.14 9.27 -7.72
N ASP A 70 -17.86 10.06 -6.68
CA ASP A 70 -16.88 11.16 -6.71
C ASP A 70 -15.55 10.80 -6.02
N VAL A 71 -15.42 9.59 -5.45
CA VAL A 71 -14.15 9.15 -4.85
C VAL A 71 -13.23 8.61 -5.92
N LEU A 72 -12.12 9.33 -6.10
CA LEU A 72 -11.12 9.08 -7.13
C LEU A 72 -10.09 8.08 -6.62
N ILE A 73 -10.35 6.78 -6.81
CA ILE A 73 -9.30 5.77 -6.74
C ILE A 73 -8.80 5.56 -8.17
N TYR A 74 -7.52 5.78 -8.37
CA TYR A 74 -6.83 5.41 -9.61
C TYR A 74 -5.93 4.22 -9.33
N ALA A 75 -5.86 3.33 -10.30
CA ALA A 75 -4.89 2.24 -10.33
C ALA A 75 -4.14 2.32 -11.66
N HIS A 76 -2.96 1.73 -11.74
CA HIS A 76 -2.25 1.70 -13.02
C HIS A 76 -1.48 0.41 -13.24
N SER A 77 -1.32 0.05 -14.51
CA SER A 77 -0.30 -0.88 -14.95
C SER A 77 0.99 -0.11 -15.23
N ARG A 78 2.00 -0.80 -15.77
CA ARG A 78 3.23 -0.19 -16.28
C ARG A 78 3.02 1.07 -17.14
N ASP A 79 1.98 1.08 -17.96
CA ASP A 79 1.77 2.07 -19.03
C ASP A 79 0.32 2.53 -19.19
N THR A 80 -0.64 2.01 -18.42
CA THR A 80 -2.07 2.36 -18.55
C THR A 80 -2.64 2.83 -17.22
N LEU A 81 -3.40 3.92 -17.26
CA LEU A 81 -4.18 4.44 -16.14
C LEU A 81 -5.59 3.84 -16.15
N TYR A 82 -6.08 3.50 -14.97
CA TYR A 82 -7.43 3.02 -14.72
C TYR A 82 -8.08 3.84 -13.60
N THR A 83 -9.41 3.93 -13.64
CA THR A 83 -10.22 4.34 -12.48
C THR A 83 -10.84 3.11 -11.83
N PHE A 84 -10.99 3.14 -10.52
CA PHE A 84 -11.74 2.16 -9.75
C PHE A 84 -12.94 2.82 -9.08
N SER A 85 -14.12 2.25 -9.29
CA SER A 85 -15.32 2.66 -8.56
C SER A 85 -15.63 1.65 -7.45
N ALA A 86 -15.51 2.08 -6.20
CA ALA A 86 -15.88 1.26 -5.05
C ALA A 86 -17.41 1.02 -4.96
N ALA A 87 -18.22 1.90 -5.58
CA ALA A 87 -19.67 1.75 -5.61
C ALA A 87 -20.14 0.57 -6.47
N THR A 88 -19.45 0.33 -7.59
CA THR A 88 -19.77 -0.76 -8.52
C THR A 88 -18.77 -1.90 -8.47
N LEU A 89 -17.67 -1.74 -7.72
CA LEU A 89 -16.54 -2.66 -7.66
C LEU A 89 -15.95 -2.99 -9.03
N THR A 90 -15.86 -1.97 -9.89
CA THR A 90 -15.36 -2.11 -11.28
C THR A 90 -14.15 -1.25 -11.53
N VAL A 91 -13.22 -1.79 -12.31
CA VAL A 91 -12.08 -1.07 -12.88
C VAL A 91 -12.41 -0.71 -14.32
N ALA A 92 -12.10 0.52 -14.73
CA ALA A 92 -12.26 0.99 -16.10
C ALA A 92 -10.98 1.67 -16.59
N GLU A 93 -10.56 1.34 -17.82
CA GLU A 93 -9.42 1.98 -18.47
C GLU A 93 -9.74 3.45 -18.79
N ILE A 94 -8.80 4.32 -18.44
CA ILE A 94 -8.78 5.72 -18.89
C ILE A 94 -7.94 5.82 -20.16
N GLY A 95 -6.73 5.25 -20.14
CA GLY A 95 -5.88 5.18 -21.32
C GLY A 95 -4.39 5.00 -21.00
N VAL A 96 -3.60 4.88 -22.06
CA VAL A 96 -2.13 4.72 -21.98
C VAL A 96 -1.47 6.06 -21.64
N PHE A 97 -0.48 6.03 -20.75
CA PHE A 97 0.34 7.18 -20.39
C PHE A 97 1.10 7.72 -21.60
N ARG A 98 0.85 8.99 -21.94
CA ARG A 98 1.50 9.67 -23.07
C ARG A 98 2.02 11.05 -22.70
N LEU A 99 3.17 11.40 -23.24
CA LEU A 99 3.70 12.76 -23.15
C LEU A 99 2.87 13.72 -24.01
N SER A 100 3.04 15.01 -23.80
CA SER A 100 2.29 16.06 -24.50
C SER A 100 2.49 16.09 -26.02
N ASP A 101 3.57 15.50 -26.52
CA ASP A 101 3.84 15.31 -27.95
C ASP A 101 3.20 14.02 -28.52
N GLY A 102 2.47 13.27 -27.70
CA GLY A 102 1.79 12.02 -28.05
C GLY A 102 2.68 10.77 -27.96
N THR A 103 3.98 10.93 -27.67
CA THR A 103 4.89 9.79 -27.50
C THR A 103 4.57 9.01 -26.22
N ALA A 104 4.94 7.74 -26.19
CA ALA A 104 4.75 6.90 -25.02
C ALA A 104 5.57 7.44 -23.84
N ALA A 105 4.94 7.53 -22.67
CA ALA A 105 5.65 7.85 -21.45
C ALA A 105 6.57 6.69 -21.01
N PRO A 106 7.54 6.93 -20.12
CA PRO A 106 8.25 5.86 -19.43
C PRO A 106 7.29 4.96 -18.65
N SER A 107 7.82 3.84 -18.18
CA SER A 107 7.08 2.96 -17.27
C SER A 107 6.85 3.65 -15.93
N MET A 108 5.60 3.62 -15.48
CA MET A 108 5.21 4.16 -14.18
C MET A 108 5.33 3.08 -13.11
N LEU A 109 5.87 3.47 -11.95
CA LEU A 109 6.08 2.62 -10.78
C LEU A 109 5.01 2.83 -9.72
N ASP A 110 4.52 4.07 -9.56
CA ASP A 110 3.38 4.35 -8.70
C ASP A 110 2.66 5.67 -9.05
N LEU A 111 1.56 6.00 -8.36
CA LEU A 111 0.88 7.29 -8.44
C LEU A 111 0.36 7.78 -7.07
N ALA A 112 0.11 9.07 -6.93
CA ALA A 112 -0.47 9.68 -5.74
C ALA A 112 -1.48 10.75 -6.13
N VAL A 113 -2.48 10.96 -5.28
CA VAL A 113 -3.55 11.96 -5.48
C VAL A 113 -3.63 12.85 -4.25
N ASN A 114 -3.56 14.17 -4.44
CA ASN A 114 -3.69 15.12 -3.34
C ASN A 114 -5.16 15.42 -2.98
N GLU A 115 -5.40 16.26 -1.98
CA GLU A 115 -6.75 16.66 -1.56
C GLU A 115 -7.53 17.39 -2.68
N ALA A 116 -6.81 18.06 -3.58
CA ALA A 116 -7.37 18.79 -4.71
C ALA A 116 -7.68 17.88 -5.93
N GLY A 117 -7.39 16.58 -5.85
CA GLY A 117 -7.58 15.62 -6.93
C GLY A 117 -6.51 15.70 -8.03
N GLU A 118 -5.42 16.41 -7.81
CA GLU A 118 -4.29 16.41 -8.74
C GLU A 118 -3.53 15.09 -8.65
N VAL A 119 -3.33 14.44 -9.80
CA VAL A 119 -2.67 13.14 -9.90
C VAL A 119 -1.22 13.33 -10.29
N TYR A 120 -0.34 12.68 -9.53
CA TYR A 120 1.09 12.59 -9.79
C TYR A 120 1.46 11.14 -10.00
N THR A 121 2.37 10.84 -10.92
CA THR A 121 2.87 9.49 -11.14
C THR A 121 4.40 9.49 -11.25
N ALA A 122 5.02 8.44 -10.74
CA ALA A 122 6.46 8.28 -10.68
C ALA A 122 6.91 7.25 -11.72
N SER A 123 7.94 7.58 -12.50
CA SER A 123 8.77 6.56 -13.15
C SER A 123 9.96 6.21 -12.26
N GLU A 124 10.90 5.40 -12.75
CA GLU A 124 12.11 5.05 -12.02
C GLU A 124 12.91 6.28 -11.52
N THR A 125 12.94 7.36 -12.29
CA THR A 125 13.82 8.51 -12.01
C THR A 125 13.12 9.86 -11.95
N ARG A 126 11.83 9.94 -12.29
CA ARG A 126 11.14 11.20 -12.55
C ARG A 126 9.71 11.21 -12.04
N LEU A 127 9.28 12.37 -11.56
CA LEU A 127 7.88 12.67 -11.25
C LEU A 127 7.19 13.30 -12.46
N PHE A 128 5.94 12.92 -12.67
CA PHE A 128 5.05 13.50 -13.67
C PHE A 128 3.74 13.95 -13.03
N ARG A 129 3.16 15.02 -13.55
CA ARG A 129 1.74 15.33 -13.35
C ARG A 129 0.94 14.59 -14.41
N CYS A 130 -0.17 13.96 -14.01
CA CYS A 130 -1.06 13.20 -14.87
C CYS A 130 -2.41 13.90 -14.99
N ASP A 131 -2.95 13.97 -16.21
CA ASP A 131 -4.35 14.30 -16.47
C ASP A 131 -5.18 13.01 -16.34
N PRO A 132 -6.00 12.86 -15.28
CA PRO A 132 -6.78 11.65 -15.07
C PRO A 132 -7.94 11.47 -16.06
N ALA A 133 -8.27 12.47 -16.88
CA ALA A 133 -9.29 12.30 -17.92
C ALA A 133 -8.72 11.65 -19.19
N THR A 134 -7.41 11.79 -19.44
CA THR A 134 -6.80 11.37 -20.72
C THR A 134 -5.54 10.53 -20.56
N ALA A 135 -5.06 10.29 -19.33
CA ALA A 135 -3.75 9.71 -19.03
C ALA A 135 -2.55 10.47 -19.64
N ALA A 136 -2.72 11.75 -19.99
CA ALA A 136 -1.62 12.56 -20.49
C ALA A 136 -0.71 12.95 -19.33
N VAL A 137 0.61 12.82 -19.50
CA VAL A 137 1.59 13.12 -18.47
C VAL A 137 2.53 14.24 -18.89
N SER A 138 2.84 15.14 -17.96
CA SER A 138 3.83 16.20 -18.12
C SER A 138 4.92 16.06 -17.07
N PRO A 139 6.22 16.09 -17.45
CA PRO A 139 7.31 15.94 -16.50
C PRO A 139 7.34 17.09 -15.50
N VAL A 140 7.53 16.78 -14.22
CA VAL A 140 7.78 17.75 -13.14
C VAL A 140 9.28 17.93 -12.95
N GLY A 141 10.01 16.83 -12.73
CA GLY A 141 11.44 16.87 -12.47
C GLY A 141 12.01 15.51 -12.10
N ASP A 142 13.33 15.40 -12.05
CA ASP A 142 14.03 14.18 -11.63
C ASP A 142 14.13 14.10 -10.11
N PHE A 143 13.98 12.90 -9.54
CA PHE A 143 14.00 12.71 -8.07
C PHE A 143 15.35 12.99 -7.43
N GLY A 144 16.45 12.82 -8.19
CA GLY A 144 17.82 12.98 -7.68
C GLY A 144 18.25 11.88 -6.71
N LEU A 145 17.63 10.70 -6.78
CA LEU A 145 17.98 9.53 -5.97
C LEU A 145 19.32 8.93 -6.39
N ALA A 146 19.90 8.08 -5.53
CA ALA A 146 21.11 7.35 -5.89
C ALA A 146 20.85 6.37 -7.05
N ALA A 147 21.90 6.00 -7.77
CA ALA A 147 21.77 5.08 -8.90
C ALA A 147 21.19 3.73 -8.45
N GLY A 148 20.09 3.31 -9.08
CA GLY A 148 19.37 2.07 -8.76
C GLY A 148 18.30 2.21 -7.67
N GLU A 149 18.12 3.41 -7.10
CA GLU A 149 16.99 3.71 -6.23
C GLU A 149 15.83 4.29 -7.03
N ALA A 150 14.61 3.87 -6.68
CA ALA A 150 13.37 4.37 -7.25
C ALA A 150 12.26 4.33 -6.20
N LEU A 151 11.23 5.15 -6.39
CA LEU A 151 10.05 5.18 -5.53
C LEU A 151 9.00 4.23 -6.10
N TYR A 152 8.67 3.20 -5.33
CA TYR A 152 7.69 2.14 -5.65
C TYR A 152 6.40 2.27 -4.84
N ALA A 153 6.36 3.25 -3.95
CA ALA A 153 5.20 3.70 -3.21
C ALA A 153 5.17 5.23 -3.29
N LEU A 154 4.02 5.86 -3.53
CA LEU A 154 3.84 7.30 -3.58
C LEU A 154 2.49 7.67 -2.97
N THR A 155 2.46 8.60 -2.03
CA THR A 155 1.20 9.02 -1.41
C THR A 155 1.27 10.45 -0.93
N PHE A 156 0.12 11.11 -0.79
CA PHE A 156 0.02 12.34 -0.02
C PHE A 156 -0.37 12.00 1.41
N LEU A 157 0.40 12.51 2.37
CA LEU A 157 0.01 12.52 3.77
C LEU A 157 -0.79 13.80 4.04
N PRO A 158 -1.95 13.70 4.71
CA PRO A 158 -2.70 14.87 5.13
C PRO A 158 -1.89 15.88 5.95
N ALA A 159 -2.31 17.15 5.90
CA ALA A 159 -1.81 18.15 6.83
C ALA A 159 -1.99 17.69 8.29
N GLY A 160 -0.95 17.90 9.09
CA GLY A 160 -0.90 17.45 10.49
C GLY A 160 -0.24 16.08 10.70
N VAL A 161 -0.07 15.26 9.65
CA VAL A 161 0.61 13.95 9.78
C VAL A 161 2.12 14.12 9.82
N LEU A 162 2.73 14.63 8.73
CA LEU A 162 4.17 14.85 8.66
C LEU A 162 4.55 16.32 8.81
N ARG A 163 3.81 17.21 8.13
CA ARG A 163 3.94 18.67 8.22
C ARG A 163 2.62 19.25 8.74
N SER A 164 2.69 20.21 9.65
CA SER A 164 1.51 20.71 10.37
C SER A 164 0.55 21.55 9.52
N ASP A 165 1.04 22.13 8.43
CA ASP A 165 0.39 23.22 7.70
C ASP A 165 0.05 22.89 6.24
N ARG A 166 0.42 21.71 5.76
CA ARG A 166 0.22 21.30 4.36
C ARG A 166 0.20 19.79 4.20
N GLU A 167 -0.43 19.31 3.14
CA GLU A 167 -0.19 17.96 2.66
C GLU A 167 1.27 17.77 2.27
N THR A 168 1.77 16.55 2.43
CA THR A 168 3.15 16.21 2.08
C THR A 168 3.16 14.97 1.20
N MET A 169 3.67 15.10 -0.02
CA MET A 169 3.95 13.93 -0.84
C MET A 169 5.15 13.19 -0.24
N ILE A 170 4.99 11.90 0.00
CA ILE A 170 6.09 11.00 0.32
C ILE A 170 6.20 9.93 -0.75
N GLY A 171 7.39 9.36 -0.89
CA GLY A 171 7.56 8.10 -1.60
C GLY A 171 8.52 7.17 -0.88
N ALA A 172 8.33 5.87 -1.10
CA ALA A 172 9.16 4.83 -0.51
C ALA A 172 9.81 3.93 -1.56
N THR A 173 11.03 3.50 -1.26
CA THR A 173 11.75 2.49 -2.03
C THR A 173 11.27 1.09 -1.65
N ASN A 174 11.58 0.10 -2.49
CA ASN A 174 11.40 -1.31 -2.14
C ASN A 174 12.14 -1.72 -0.86
N ALA A 175 13.25 -1.04 -0.53
CA ALA A 175 14.01 -1.30 0.68
C ALA A 175 13.36 -0.72 1.94
N GLY A 176 12.30 0.10 1.81
CA GLY A 176 11.62 0.77 2.93
C GLY A 176 12.22 2.14 3.32
N ALA A 177 13.28 2.60 2.64
CA ALA A 177 13.72 3.99 2.76
C ALA A 177 12.65 4.90 2.17
N TYR A 178 12.32 6.00 2.85
CA TYR A 178 11.27 6.92 2.40
C TYR A 178 11.70 8.39 2.45
N TYR A 179 11.08 9.17 1.57
CA TYR A 179 11.50 10.52 1.23
C TYR A 179 10.29 11.44 1.21
N GLU A 180 10.46 12.70 1.63
CA GLU A 180 9.57 13.79 1.22
C GLU A 180 9.89 14.13 -0.23
N VAL A 181 8.86 14.29 -1.06
CA VAL A 181 8.99 14.66 -2.47
C VAL A 181 8.33 16.02 -2.67
N ASP A 182 9.04 16.98 -3.25
CA ASP A 182 8.46 18.27 -3.63
C ASP A 182 7.65 18.11 -4.94
N PRO A 183 6.31 18.24 -4.92
CA PRO A 183 5.49 18.05 -6.12
C PRO A 183 5.68 19.14 -7.19
N ALA A 184 6.36 20.25 -6.87
CA ALA A 184 6.65 21.31 -7.84
C ALA A 184 7.98 21.08 -8.58
N THR A 185 8.94 20.39 -7.96
CA THR A 185 10.31 20.25 -8.49
C THR A 185 10.79 18.81 -8.61
N ALA A 186 10.05 17.85 -8.03
CA ALA A 186 10.41 16.46 -7.79
C ALA A 186 11.59 16.24 -6.83
N ALA A 187 12.16 17.30 -6.23
CA ALA A 187 13.29 17.15 -5.33
C ALA A 187 12.94 16.26 -4.13
N THR A 188 13.77 15.27 -3.87
CA THR A 188 13.58 14.34 -2.74
C THR A 188 14.42 14.74 -1.53
N THR A 189 13.88 14.56 -0.34
CA THR A 189 14.61 14.67 0.93
C THR A 189 14.41 13.37 1.70
N HIS A 190 15.49 12.62 1.93
CA HIS A 190 15.44 11.39 2.73
C HIS A 190 14.97 11.70 4.16
N LEU A 191 13.94 10.99 4.62
CA LEU A 191 13.37 11.15 5.95
C LEU A 191 13.80 10.03 6.88
N GLY A 192 13.69 8.78 6.43
CA GLY A 192 13.95 7.63 7.29
C GLY A 192 13.75 6.30 6.59
N GLN A 193 13.58 5.27 7.41
CA GLN A 193 13.54 3.86 7.00
C GLN A 193 12.42 3.16 7.77
N TYR A 194 11.67 2.28 7.10
CA TYR A 194 10.69 1.42 7.76
C TYR A 194 11.33 0.59 8.88
N PRO A 195 10.66 0.45 10.04
CA PRO A 195 11.26 -0.19 11.21
C PRO A 195 11.36 -1.71 11.03
N ASP A 196 12.13 -2.35 11.91
CA ASP A 196 12.16 -3.82 12.09
C ASP A 196 12.45 -4.65 10.84
N GLY A 197 13.11 -4.05 9.83
CA GLY A 197 13.45 -4.72 8.57
C GLY A 197 12.27 -4.91 7.62
N TRP A 198 11.14 -4.24 7.86
CA TRP A 198 10.03 -4.23 6.91
C TRP A 198 10.44 -3.55 5.60
N LEU A 199 10.01 -4.15 4.50
CA LEU A 199 10.19 -3.65 3.14
C LEU A 199 8.83 -3.19 2.60
N SER A 200 8.82 -2.26 1.66
CA SER A 200 7.57 -1.94 0.95
C SER A 200 7.18 -3.13 0.08
N SER A 201 5.94 -3.63 0.19
CA SER A 201 5.43 -4.58 -0.80
C SER A 201 4.92 -3.87 -2.03
N GLY A 202 4.21 -2.76 -1.81
CA GLY A 202 3.61 -1.92 -2.82
C GLY A 202 3.44 -0.50 -2.30
N ASP A 203 2.20 -0.21 -1.91
CA ASP A 203 1.66 1.15 -1.82
C ASP A 203 1.39 1.60 -0.37
N ILE A 204 1.17 2.89 -0.21
CA ILE A 204 0.80 3.57 1.03
C ILE A 204 -0.45 4.40 0.77
N VAL A 205 -1.47 4.28 1.63
CA VAL A 205 -2.67 5.12 1.58
C VAL A 205 -2.84 5.89 2.87
N SER A 206 -3.10 7.20 2.79
CA SER A 206 -3.30 8.07 3.95
C SER A 206 -4.55 8.91 3.82
N ILE A 207 -5.46 8.78 4.78
CA ILE A 207 -6.78 9.42 4.75
C ILE A 207 -7.00 10.27 6.00
N VAL A 208 -7.48 11.49 5.81
CA VAL A 208 -7.83 12.43 6.87
C VAL A 208 -8.78 11.78 7.86
N GLY A 209 -8.43 11.80 9.15
CA GLY A 209 -9.27 11.29 10.23
C GLY A 209 -9.30 9.77 10.37
N LEU A 210 -8.67 9.02 9.46
CA LEU A 210 -8.55 7.55 9.56
C LEU A 210 -7.14 7.14 9.99
N GLY A 211 -6.12 7.58 9.26
CA GLY A 211 -4.75 7.11 9.45
C GLY A 211 -4.03 6.78 8.14
N THR A 212 -2.87 6.14 8.25
CA THR A 212 -2.06 5.72 7.10
C THR A 212 -1.85 4.22 7.13
N TYR A 213 -2.06 3.55 6.01
CA TYR A 213 -1.87 2.12 5.85
C TYR A 213 -0.89 1.83 4.73
N ALA A 214 -0.18 0.70 4.81
CA ALA A 214 0.73 0.27 3.77
C ALA A 214 0.70 -1.25 3.61
N THR A 215 1.01 -1.73 2.40
CA THR A 215 1.35 -3.15 2.17
C THR A 215 2.85 -3.35 2.38
N LEU A 216 3.20 -4.20 3.34
CA LEU A 216 4.58 -4.50 3.71
C LEU A 216 4.94 -5.93 3.31
N LYS A 217 6.24 -6.19 3.10
CA LYS A 217 6.77 -7.53 2.90
C LYS A 217 8.04 -7.76 3.70
N ARG A 218 8.32 -9.02 3.99
CA ARG A 218 9.62 -9.49 4.52
C ARG A 218 9.93 -10.87 3.98
N TYR A 219 11.22 -11.22 4.01
CA TYR A 219 11.69 -12.53 3.54
C TYR A 219 11.23 -13.71 4.42
N ASP A 220 10.95 -13.47 5.71
CA ASP A 220 10.44 -14.47 6.65
C ASP A 220 8.91 -14.63 6.63
N HIS A 221 8.21 -13.80 5.84
CA HIS A 221 6.78 -13.91 5.54
C HIS A 221 6.54 -13.90 4.03
N PRO A 222 7.04 -14.92 3.29
CA PRO A 222 7.02 -14.88 1.82
C PRO A 222 5.64 -15.10 1.21
N ASP A 223 4.71 -15.69 1.97
CA ASP A 223 3.46 -16.25 1.45
C ASP A 223 2.31 -15.24 1.35
N SER A 224 2.46 -14.05 1.93
CA SER A 224 1.46 -12.98 1.88
C SER A 224 2.12 -11.61 2.04
N ASP A 225 1.50 -10.59 1.46
CA ASP A 225 1.75 -9.22 1.89
C ASP A 225 1.12 -9.00 3.27
N MET A 226 1.70 -8.09 4.05
CA MET A 226 1.24 -7.73 5.38
C MET A 226 0.55 -6.37 5.34
N LEU A 227 -0.57 -6.23 6.01
CA LEU A 227 -1.17 -4.93 6.24
C LEU A 227 -0.56 -4.32 7.51
N ALA A 228 -0.19 -3.04 7.45
CA ALA A 228 0.25 -2.30 8.62
C ALA A 228 -0.35 -0.90 8.66
N GLU A 229 -0.61 -0.41 9.87
CA GLU A 229 -0.83 1.00 10.12
C GLU A 229 0.51 1.70 10.34
N MET A 230 0.74 2.77 9.58
CA MET A 230 1.98 3.53 9.57
C MET A 230 1.79 4.86 10.31
N THR A 231 2.71 5.18 11.22
CA THR A 231 2.73 6.48 11.92
C THR A 231 4.01 7.22 11.57
N PHE A 232 3.89 8.20 10.67
CA PHE A 232 4.96 9.13 10.32
C PHE A 232 5.00 10.30 11.30
N ARG A 233 6.19 10.82 11.59
CA ARG A 233 6.39 11.96 12.51
C ARG A 233 7.25 13.03 11.86
N GLY A 234 7.07 14.28 12.30
CA GLY A 234 7.76 15.46 11.75
C GLY A 234 9.29 15.45 11.87
N ASP A 235 9.85 14.60 12.73
CA ASP A 235 11.30 14.36 12.88
C ASP A 235 11.85 13.33 11.87
N GLY A 236 11.01 12.76 11.00
CA GLY A 236 11.39 11.73 10.05
C GLY A 236 11.42 10.31 10.64
N SER A 237 10.94 10.11 11.88
CA SER A 237 10.73 8.77 12.41
C SER A 237 9.40 8.18 11.92
N VAL A 238 9.38 6.86 11.76
CA VAL A 238 8.19 6.08 11.39
C VAL A 238 8.03 4.90 12.32
N ALA A 239 6.80 4.63 12.73
CA ALA A 239 6.42 3.38 13.40
C ALA A 239 5.46 2.59 12.50
N ALA A 240 5.53 1.26 12.57
CA ALA A 240 4.63 0.37 11.86
C ALA A 240 3.95 -0.56 12.88
N ARG A 241 2.63 -0.49 12.96
CA ARG A 241 1.82 -1.47 13.69
C ARG A 241 1.28 -2.47 12.67
N VAL A 242 1.93 -3.62 12.60
CA VAL A 242 1.50 -4.71 11.71
C VAL A 242 0.17 -5.27 12.21
N ILE A 243 -0.84 -5.26 11.35
CA ILE A 243 -2.18 -5.77 11.64
C ILE A 243 -2.19 -7.28 11.41
N GLY A 244 -1.69 -7.74 10.27
CA GLY A 244 -1.62 -9.16 9.95
C GLY A 244 -1.31 -9.44 8.48
N PRO A 245 -1.19 -10.73 8.11
CA PRO A 245 -1.10 -11.15 6.72
C PRO A 245 -2.43 -10.88 6.00
N ILE A 246 -2.36 -10.42 4.76
CA ILE A 246 -3.56 -10.21 3.93
C ILE A 246 -3.92 -11.56 3.33
N THR A 247 -5.02 -12.16 3.80
CA THR A 247 -5.42 -13.54 3.46
C THR A 247 -6.93 -13.72 3.49
N ASP A 248 -7.45 -14.66 2.69
CA ASP A 248 -8.85 -15.12 2.75
C ASP A 248 -9.09 -16.22 3.81
N GLY A 249 -8.13 -16.40 4.72
CA GLY A 249 -8.09 -17.44 5.75
C GLY A 249 -7.44 -18.75 5.28
N ALA A 250 -7.26 -18.95 3.96
CA ALA A 250 -6.58 -20.12 3.40
C ALA A 250 -5.35 -19.75 2.56
N THR A 251 -5.44 -18.65 1.81
CA THR A 251 -4.44 -18.22 0.82
C THR A 251 -4.04 -16.78 1.06
N GLY A 252 -2.73 -16.54 1.16
CA GLY A 252 -2.18 -15.20 1.21
C GLY A 252 -2.30 -14.47 -0.12
N PHE A 253 -2.78 -13.23 -0.08
CA PHE A 253 -2.67 -12.31 -1.19
C PHE A 253 -1.26 -11.70 -1.21
N ARG A 254 -0.64 -11.63 -2.40
CA ARG A 254 0.76 -11.24 -2.58
C ARG A 254 0.87 -10.20 -3.68
N GLN A 255 1.94 -9.42 -3.64
CA GLN A 255 2.25 -8.45 -4.69
C GLN A 255 1.07 -7.47 -4.90
N LEU A 256 0.45 -7.04 -3.81
CA LEU A 256 -0.53 -5.98 -3.75
C LEU A 256 0.22 -4.65 -3.88
N PHE A 257 0.56 -4.35 -5.13
CA PHE A 257 1.38 -3.22 -5.52
C PHE A 257 0.63 -1.90 -5.48
N GLY A 258 -0.71 -1.91 -5.58
CA GLY A 258 -1.55 -0.75 -5.34
C GLY A 258 -2.47 -0.92 -4.13
N LEU A 259 -2.77 0.17 -3.44
CA LEU A 259 -3.69 0.22 -2.30
C LEU A 259 -4.60 1.47 -2.38
N GLY A 260 -5.91 1.24 -2.51
CA GLY A 260 -6.93 2.28 -2.41
C GLY A 260 -7.72 2.21 -1.11
N TYR A 261 -8.52 3.24 -0.83
CA TYR A 261 -9.44 3.27 0.30
C TYR A 261 -10.79 3.86 -0.10
N TRP A 262 -11.87 3.24 0.35
CA TRP A 262 -13.20 3.83 0.28
C TRP A 262 -14.13 3.32 1.39
N GLY A 263 -14.79 4.24 2.09
CA GLY A 263 -15.85 3.93 3.04
C GLY A 263 -15.30 3.22 4.28
N ARG A 264 -15.32 1.88 4.28
CA ARG A 264 -14.77 1.07 5.38
C ARG A 264 -13.52 0.31 5.01
N SER A 265 -13.33 0.03 3.73
CA SER A 265 -12.45 -1.01 3.25
C SER A 265 -11.23 -0.43 2.55
N LEU A 266 -10.13 -1.16 2.65
CA LEU A 266 -8.99 -1.00 1.78
C LEU A 266 -9.19 -1.87 0.54
N TYR A 267 -8.62 -1.45 -0.58
CA TYR A 267 -8.70 -2.20 -1.84
C TYR A 267 -7.29 -2.42 -2.39
N GLY A 268 -6.84 -3.68 -2.39
CA GLY A 268 -5.56 -4.09 -2.93
C GLY A 268 -5.66 -4.40 -4.43
N PHE A 269 -4.68 -3.90 -5.18
CA PHE A 269 -4.52 -4.16 -6.61
C PHE A 269 -3.26 -4.98 -6.82
N SER A 270 -3.41 -6.22 -7.31
CA SER A 270 -2.28 -7.14 -7.42
C SER A 270 -1.55 -7.04 -8.75
N ASN A 271 -0.28 -7.44 -8.73
CA ASN A 271 0.52 -7.67 -9.94
C ASN A 271 -0.04 -8.76 -10.87
N SER A 272 -0.99 -9.59 -10.39
CA SER A 272 -1.72 -10.57 -11.18
C SER A 272 -3.06 -10.06 -11.72
N GLY A 273 -3.34 -8.75 -11.59
CA GLY A 273 -4.56 -8.13 -12.11
C GLY A 273 -5.80 -8.35 -11.23
N GLN A 274 -5.62 -8.84 -10.00
CA GLN A 274 -6.72 -9.09 -9.06
C GLN A 274 -7.08 -7.82 -8.29
N LEU A 275 -8.36 -7.71 -7.96
CA LEU A 275 -8.89 -6.75 -7.00
C LEU A 275 -9.28 -7.49 -5.71
N VAL A 276 -8.73 -7.04 -4.59
CA VAL A 276 -8.93 -7.62 -3.26
C VAL A 276 -9.52 -6.54 -2.36
N GLU A 277 -10.64 -6.81 -1.69
CA GLU A 277 -11.14 -5.98 -0.60
C GLU A 277 -10.47 -6.44 0.70
N ILE A 278 -10.01 -5.51 1.53
CA ILE A 278 -9.23 -5.80 2.74
C ILE A 278 -9.88 -5.09 3.92
N ASP A 279 -10.20 -5.86 4.96
CA ASP A 279 -10.59 -5.34 6.26
C ASP A 279 -9.37 -4.69 6.93
N ARG A 280 -9.47 -3.38 7.19
CA ARG A 280 -8.35 -2.58 7.72
C ARG A 280 -8.00 -2.89 9.18
N ASP A 281 -8.90 -3.53 9.92
CA ASP A 281 -8.76 -3.79 11.35
C ASP A 281 -8.23 -5.21 11.59
N THR A 282 -8.55 -6.17 10.70
CA THR A 282 -8.15 -7.58 10.82
C THR A 282 -7.15 -8.06 9.75
N ALA A 283 -6.96 -7.30 8.68
CA ALA A 283 -6.25 -7.70 7.46
C ALA A 283 -6.90 -8.86 6.67
N GLU A 284 -8.13 -9.26 7.01
CA GLU A 284 -8.87 -10.26 6.23
C GLU A 284 -9.12 -9.74 4.81
N GLY A 285 -8.71 -10.51 3.81
CA GLY A 285 -8.84 -10.19 2.40
C GLY A 285 -9.93 -11.01 1.73
N THR A 286 -10.73 -10.39 0.87
CA THR A 286 -11.70 -11.07 0.00
C THR A 286 -11.38 -10.75 -1.45
N LEU A 287 -11.22 -11.80 -2.28
CA LEU A 287 -11.08 -11.61 -3.72
C LEU A 287 -12.41 -11.09 -4.29
N VAL A 288 -12.41 -9.84 -4.76
CA VAL A 288 -13.58 -9.23 -5.41
C VAL A 288 -13.71 -9.74 -6.84
N THR A 289 -12.62 -9.66 -7.60
CA THR A 289 -12.56 -10.19 -8.96
C THR A 289 -11.11 -10.43 -9.38
N ALA A 290 -10.90 -11.49 -10.17
CA ALA A 290 -9.64 -11.74 -10.89
C ALA A 290 -9.67 -11.22 -12.33
N ALA A 291 -10.79 -10.64 -12.78
CA ALA A 291 -11.01 -10.20 -14.15
C ALA A 291 -11.32 -8.70 -14.16
N THR A 292 -10.35 -7.89 -13.73
CA THR A 292 -10.45 -6.42 -13.74
C THR A 292 -10.34 -5.82 -15.14
N GLY A 293 -9.86 -6.61 -16.12
CA GLY A 293 -9.51 -6.14 -17.46
C GLY A 293 -8.06 -5.67 -17.58
N ALA A 294 -7.35 -5.51 -16.47
CA ALA A 294 -5.90 -5.29 -16.45
C ALA A 294 -5.17 -6.62 -16.19
N ASP A 295 -4.09 -6.87 -16.92
CA ASP A 295 -3.25 -8.06 -16.71
C ASP A 295 -2.40 -7.96 -15.43
N GLN A 296 -2.06 -6.72 -15.02
CA GLN A 296 -1.21 -6.43 -13.87
C GLN A 296 -1.47 -5.00 -13.36
N PHE A 297 -1.37 -4.82 -12.05
CA PHE A 297 -1.28 -3.50 -11.41
C PHE A 297 0.10 -3.30 -10.80
N TRP A 298 0.61 -2.07 -10.91
CA TRP A 298 1.93 -1.66 -10.43
C TRP A 298 1.85 -0.65 -9.29
N GLY A 299 0.69 0.00 -9.11
CA GLY A 299 0.46 1.01 -8.10
C GLY A 299 -0.97 1.51 -8.13
N ALA A 300 -1.36 2.27 -7.10
CA ALA A 300 -2.65 2.92 -7.01
C ALA A 300 -2.53 4.22 -6.23
N GLY A 301 -3.64 4.96 -6.12
CA GLY A 301 -3.68 6.12 -5.26
C GLY A 301 -5.08 6.67 -5.15
N VAL A 302 -5.32 7.30 -4.03
CA VAL A 302 -6.60 7.88 -3.65
C VAL A 302 -6.36 9.22 -2.98
N THR A 303 -7.30 10.14 -3.15
CA THR A 303 -7.26 11.43 -2.47
C THR A 303 -7.28 11.25 -0.95
N THR A 304 -6.61 12.15 -0.23
CA THR A 304 -6.53 12.14 1.23
C THR A 304 -7.85 12.46 1.92
N VAL A 305 -8.84 13.00 1.20
CA VAL A 305 -10.16 13.37 1.71
C VAL A 305 -11.25 12.37 1.35
N ALA A 306 -10.89 11.11 1.10
CA ALA A 306 -11.86 10.05 0.83
C ALA A 306 -12.84 9.88 2.03
N PRO A 307 -14.14 9.64 1.78
CA PRO A 307 -15.13 9.41 2.83
C PRO A 307 -14.78 8.23 3.73
N VAL A 308 -14.86 8.45 5.05
CA VAL A 308 -14.63 7.46 6.10
C VAL A 308 -15.96 7.11 6.76
N ILE A 309 -16.27 5.82 6.82
CA ILE A 309 -17.44 5.26 7.50
C ILE A 309 -16.92 4.41 8.68
N PHE A 310 -17.43 4.67 9.88
CA PHE A 310 -17.02 4.01 11.14
C PHE A 310 -17.97 2.91 11.58
#